data_AF-A0A800IRH1-F1
#
_entry.id   AF-A0A800IRH1-F1
#
_cell.length_a   1.000
_cell.length_b   1.000
_cell.length_c   1.000
_cell.angle_alpha   90.00
_cell.angle_beta   90.00
_cell.angle_gamma   90.00
#
_symmetry.space_group_name_H-M   'P 1'
#
loop_
_entity.id
_entity.type
_entity.pdbx_description
1 polymer ?
#
loop_
_entity_poly.entity_id
_entity_poly.type
_entity_poly.pdbx_seq_one_letter_code
_entity_poly.pdbx_strand_id
1 'polypeptide(L)' 'FKYAANLQAKNPDNPNPLLIRIETDAGHGAGMPTSKRIQAATDIWAFMFHNINHTYSTQ' A
#
# COMPACT_ATOMS: atom_id res chain seq x y z
N PHE A 1 10.21 -6.48 -5.81
CA PHE A 1 9.35 -6.64 -7.02
C PHE A 1 9.07 -8.09 -7.40
N LYS A 2 10.06 -9.01 -7.41
CA LYS A 2 9.85 -10.42 -7.84
C LYS A 2 8.69 -11.14 -7.14
N TYR A 3 8.52 -10.95 -5.82
CA TYR A 3 7.41 -11.55 -5.08
C TYR A 3 6.05 -11.04 -5.57
N ALA A 4 5.87 -9.72 -5.68
CA ALA A 4 4.63 -9.12 -6.18
C ALA A 4 4.31 -9.58 -7.61
N ALA A 5 5.32 -9.63 -8.49
CA ALA A 5 5.15 -10.14 -9.86
C ALA A 5 4.72 -11.63 -9.88
N ASN A 6 5.34 -12.48 -9.06
CA ASN A 6 4.95 -13.88 -8.96
C ASN A 6 3.55 -14.04 -8.34
N LEU A 7 3.20 -13.23 -7.34
CA LEU A 7 1.87 -13.23 -6.73
C LEU A 7 0.79 -12.88 -7.76
N GLN A 8 1.00 -11.83 -8.56
CA GLN A 8 0.12 -11.46 -9.66
C GLN A 8 0.01 -12.58 -10.70
N ALA A 9 1.14 -13.14 -11.16
CA ALA A 9 1.16 -14.20 -12.16
C ALA A 9 0.46 -15.49 -11.70
N LYS A 10 0.50 -15.80 -10.40
CA LYS A 10 -0.13 -16.99 -9.81
C LYS A 10 -1.60 -16.82 -9.46
N ASN A 11 -2.11 -15.61 -9.46
CA ASN A 11 -3.49 -15.29 -9.09
C ASN A 11 -4.18 -14.47 -10.20
N PRO A 12 -4.24 -14.97 -11.45
CA PRO A 12 -4.77 -14.20 -12.59
C PRO A 12 -6.26 -13.87 -12.45
N ASP A 13 -7.03 -14.74 -11.80
CA ASP A 13 -8.49 -14.59 -11.65
C ASP A 13 -8.89 -13.90 -10.33
N ASN A 14 -7.92 -13.44 -9.54
CA ASN A 14 -8.21 -12.76 -8.27
C ASN A 14 -8.86 -11.40 -8.54
N PRO A 15 -10.08 -11.15 -8.04
CA PRO A 15 -10.78 -9.88 -8.26
C PRO A 15 -10.20 -8.72 -7.42
N ASN A 16 -9.39 -9.02 -6.41
CA ASN A 16 -8.85 -8.03 -5.47
C ASN A 16 -7.49 -7.46 -5.94
N PRO A 17 -7.17 -6.20 -5.64
CA PRO A 17 -5.90 -5.59 -6.04
C PRO A 17 -4.67 -6.26 -5.38
N LEU A 18 -3.68 -6.64 -6.19
CA LEU A 18 -2.39 -7.18 -5.75
C LEU A 18 -1.28 -6.18 -6.07
N LEU A 19 -0.97 -5.28 -5.14
CA LEU A 19 -0.09 -4.14 -5.37
C LEU A 19 1.19 -4.20 -4.52
N ILE A 20 2.22 -3.49 -4.97
CA ILE A 20 3.43 -3.21 -4.19
C ILE A 20 3.67 -1.70 -4.18
N ARG A 21 3.77 -1.11 -2.98
CA ARG A 21 4.18 0.29 -2.80
C ARG A 21 5.70 0.36 -2.74
N ILE A 22 6.29 1.24 -3.53
CA ILE A 22 7.74 1.38 -3.67
C ILE A 22 8.10 2.80 -3.31
N GLU A 23 8.83 2.99 -2.21
CA GLU A 23 9.34 4.30 -1.85
C GLU A 23 10.61 4.59 -2.63
N THR A 24 10.68 5.74 -3.30
CA THR A 24 11.91 6.22 -3.95
C THR A 24 12.73 7.03 -2.97
N ASP A 25 14.06 7.05 -3.15
CA ASP A 25 14.97 7.88 -2.36
C ASP A 25 14.80 7.71 -0.83
N ALA A 26 14.60 6.47 -0.41
CA ALA A 26 14.51 6.08 0.99
C ALA A 26 15.30 4.79 1.24
N GLY A 27 16.05 4.76 2.35
CA GLY A 27 16.72 3.55 2.84
C GLY A 27 15.79 2.67 3.67
N HIS A 28 16.36 1.89 4.60
CA HIS A 28 15.62 0.98 5.48
C HIS A 28 14.68 1.66 6.52
N GLY A 29 14.51 2.99 6.44
CA GLY A 29 13.57 3.76 7.26
C GLY A 29 14.23 4.76 8.22
N ALA A 30 15.49 4.53 8.63
CA ALA A 30 16.23 5.49 9.43
C ALA A 30 16.49 6.78 8.62
N GLY A 31 16.08 7.93 9.17
CA GLY A 31 16.23 9.24 8.50
C GLY A 31 15.17 9.57 7.46
N MET A 32 14.11 8.76 7.31
CA MET A 32 13.00 9.10 6.41
C MET A 32 12.27 10.37 6.91
N PRO A 33 12.06 11.39 6.05
CA PRO A 33 11.31 12.58 6.40
C PRO A 33 9.93 12.24 6.96
N THR A 34 9.49 12.97 7.98
CA THR A 34 8.15 12.78 8.59
C THR A 34 7.03 12.87 7.54
N SER A 35 7.16 13.74 6.54
CA SER A 35 6.20 13.85 5.43
C SER A 35 6.05 12.54 4.64
N LYS A 36 7.15 11.88 4.30
CA LYS A 36 7.13 10.57 3.62
C LYS A 36 6.54 9.47 4.49
N ARG A 37 6.82 9.51 5.80
CA ARG A 37 6.21 8.57 6.77
C ARG A 37 4.69 8.74 6.84
N ILE A 38 4.22 9.99 6.87
CA ILE A 38 2.78 10.29 6.84
C ILE A 38 2.17 9.78 5.53
N GLN A 39 2.77 10.08 4.37
CA GLN A 39 2.26 9.59 3.07
C GLN A 39 2.17 8.07 3.03
N ALA A 40 3.21 7.35 3.48
CA ALA A 40 3.20 5.90 3.53
C ALA A 40 2.08 5.35 4.43
N ALA A 41 1.87 5.96 5.61
CA ALA A 41 0.78 5.58 6.49
C ALA A 41 -0.59 5.87 5.86
N THR A 42 -0.76 7.05 5.26
CA THR A 42 -1.99 7.45 4.57
C THR A 42 -2.34 6.47 3.47
N ASP A 43 -1.39 6.09 2.60
CA ASP A 43 -1.62 5.12 1.52
C ASP A 43 -2.08 3.76 2.07
N ILE A 44 -1.43 3.27 3.13
CA ILE A 44 -1.78 1.97 3.74
C ILE A 44 -3.20 2.00 4.31
N TRP A 45 -3.54 3.03 5.09
CA TRP A 45 -4.85 3.13 5.72
C TRP A 45 -5.96 3.37 4.68
N ALA A 46 -5.73 4.24 3.71
CA ALA A 46 -6.69 4.51 2.64
C ALA A 46 -6.96 3.24 1.81
N PHE A 47 -5.91 2.50 1.43
CA PHE A 47 -6.07 1.24 0.72
C PHE A 47 -6.85 0.22 1.55
N MET A 48 -6.53 0.07 2.83
CA MET A 48 -7.21 -0.86 3.71
C MET A 48 -8.70 -0.52 3.82
N PHE A 49 -9.05 0.70 4.22
CA PHE A 49 -10.44 1.12 4.39
C PHE A 49 -11.25 1.02 3.10
N HIS A 50 -10.66 1.37 1.96
CA HIS A 50 -11.29 1.21 0.65
C HIS A 50 -11.64 -0.25 0.35
N ASN A 51 -10.72 -1.20 0.61
CA ASN A 51 -10.92 -2.61 0.28
C ASN A 51 -11.79 -3.37 1.28
N ILE A 52 -11.93 -2.89 2.52
CA ILE A 52 -12.87 -3.47 3.51
C ILE A 52 -14.26 -2.82 3.45
N ASN A 53 -14.52 -1.96 2.45
CA ASN A 53 -15.77 -1.20 2.28
C ASN A 53 -16.15 -0.39 3.53
N HIS A 54 -15.16 0.16 4.24
CA HIS A 54 -15.42 0.99 5.41
C HIS A 54 -15.82 2.40 4.97
N THR A 55 -17.02 2.82 5.35
CA THR A 55 -17.50 4.18 5.16
C THR A 55 -17.06 5.06 6.31
N TYR A 56 -16.38 6.17 6.03
CA TYR A 56 -16.06 7.16 7.04
C TYR A 56 -17.34 7.87 7.49
N SER A 57 -17.68 7.78 8.77
CA SER A 57 -18.71 8.65 9.36
C SER A 57 -18.08 10.02 9.62
N THR A 58 -18.54 11.05 8.93
CA THR A 58 -18.32 12.43 9.37
C THR A 58 -19.23 12.68 10.56
N GLN A 59 -18.63 13.02 11.70
CA GLN A 59 -19.35 13.51 12.89
C GLN A 59 -20.12 14.79 12.56
#